data_AF-A0A2Z6MS59-F1
#
_entry.id   AF-A0A2Z6MS59-F1
#
_cell.length_a   1.000
_cell.length_b   1.000
_cell.length_c   1.000
_cell.angle_alpha   90.00
_cell.angle_beta   90.00
_cell.angle_gamma   90.00
#
_symmetry.space_group_name_H-M   'P 1'
#
loop_
_entity.id
_entity.type
_entity.pdbx_description
1 polymer ?
#
loop_
_entity_poly.entity_id
_entity_poly.type
_entity_poly.pdbx_seq_one_letter_code
_entity_poly.pdbx_strand_id
1 'polypeptide(L)'
;MWNSAENAFARSESFREQGEDEEALRWAALERLPTYKRARRGIFQNLVGDKKEIDVTELQSQEQRLILERLVDVVDNDPERFFHRMRTRFDA
;
A
#
# COMPACT_ATOMS: atom_id res chain seq x y z
N MET A 1 44.54 17.34 -8.46
CA MET A 1 43.90 17.09 -7.16
C MET A 1 42.43 16.81 -7.42
N TRP A 2 42.05 15.55 -7.46
CA TRP A 2 40.67 15.12 -7.58
C TRP A 2 40.46 14.10 -6.47
N ASN A 3 39.54 14.38 -5.54
CA ASN A 3 38.88 13.44 -4.64
C ASN A 3 37.96 14.27 -3.73
N SER A 4 36.65 14.25 -4.01
CA SER A 4 35.55 14.57 -3.07
C SER A 4 34.18 14.36 -3.75
N ALA A 5 34.00 13.23 -4.43
CA ALA A 5 32.69 12.82 -4.93
C ALA A 5 32.21 11.48 -4.32
N GLU A 6 32.95 10.96 -3.33
CA GLU A 6 32.47 9.87 -2.48
C GLU A 6 31.83 10.50 -1.25
N ASN A 7 30.59 10.10 -0.96
CA ASN A 7 29.78 10.43 0.22
C ASN A 7 28.64 11.45 0.03
N ALA A 8 28.06 11.56 -1.16
CA ALA A 8 26.72 12.15 -1.32
C ALA A 8 25.59 11.22 -0.81
N PHE A 9 25.87 9.94 -0.54
CA PHE A 9 24.89 8.94 -0.11
C PHE A 9 24.99 8.55 1.38
N ALA A 10 25.80 9.23 2.17
CA ALA A 10 26.12 8.82 3.54
C ALA A 10 25.44 9.70 4.60
N ARG A 11 24.14 10.01 4.46
CA ARG A 11 23.27 10.62 5.50
C ARG A 11 21.82 10.21 5.16
N SER A 12 21.07 9.43 5.91
CA SER A 12 20.96 9.34 7.37
C SER A 12 20.37 7.98 7.77
N GLU A 13 20.85 7.40 8.87
CA GLU A 13 20.18 6.31 9.57
C GLU A 13 18.94 6.84 10.29
N SER A 14 17.75 6.49 9.81
CA SER A 14 16.53 6.41 10.63
C SER A 14 15.98 4.98 10.53
N PHE A 15 16.60 4.06 11.27
CA PHE A 15 16.25 2.63 11.36
C PHE A 15 14.81 2.33 11.89
N ARG A 16 13.99 3.36 12.14
CA ARG A 16 12.56 3.24 12.49
C ARG A 16 11.62 3.68 11.37
N GLU A 17 12.13 4.37 10.35
CA GLU A 17 11.38 4.99 9.25
C GLU A 17 11.42 4.15 7.98
N GLN A 18 12.39 3.23 7.89
CA GLN A 18 12.63 2.40 6.71
C GLN A 18 11.40 1.57 6.28
N GLY A 19 10.57 1.12 7.23
CA GLY A 19 9.35 0.36 6.94
C GLY A 19 8.17 1.21 6.44
N GLU A 20 8.02 2.44 6.95
CA GLU A 20 7.00 3.38 6.48
C GLU A 20 7.39 3.97 5.13
N ASP A 21 8.67 4.27 4.93
CA ASP A 21 9.23 4.72 3.66
C ASP A 21 9.05 3.65 2.57
N GLU A 22 9.30 2.37 2.88
CA GLU A 22 9.08 1.29 1.92
C GLU A 22 7.61 1.13 1.53
N GLU A 23 6.68 1.31 2.48
CA GLU A 23 5.25 1.31 2.19
C GLU A 23 4.84 2.51 1.34
N ALA A 24 5.32 3.71 1.68
CA ALA A 24 5.08 4.92 0.89
C ALA A 24 5.60 4.77 -0.55
N LEU A 25 6.77 4.15 -0.73
CA LEU A 25 7.32 3.85 -2.05
C LEU A 25 6.44 2.86 -2.84
N ARG A 26 5.89 1.83 -2.17
CA ARG A 26 4.94 0.90 -2.80
C ARG A 26 3.64 1.59 -3.21
N TRP A 27 3.09 2.48 -2.38
CA TRP A 27 1.93 3.29 -2.74
C TRP A 27 2.19 4.20 -3.94
N ALA A 28 3.34 4.90 -3.95
CA ALA A 28 3.73 5.76 -5.07
C ALA A 28 3.90 4.97 -6.39
N ALA A 29 4.37 3.72 -6.31
CA ALA A 29 4.46 2.84 -7.49
C ALA A 29 3.07 2.49 -8.04
N LEU A 30 2.10 2.21 -7.17
CA LEU A 30 0.71 1.91 -7.56
C LEU A 30 0.02 3.14 -8.17
N GLU A 31 0.22 4.33 -7.61
CA GLU A 31 -0.38 5.57 -8.14
C GLU A 31 0.09 5.89 -9.57
N ARG A 32 1.35 5.57 -9.89
CA ARG A 32 1.91 5.75 -11.23
C ARG A 32 1.35 4.78 -12.28
N LEU A 33 0.62 3.73 -11.87
CA LEU A 33 0.01 2.80 -12.82
C LEU A 33 -1.11 3.46 -13.64
N PRO A 34 -1.37 3.01 -14.89
CA PRO A 34 -2.57 3.41 -15.63
C PRO A 34 -3.85 3.07 -14.87
N THR A 35 -4.91 3.85 -15.06
CA THR A 35 -6.20 3.77 -14.32
C THR A 35 -6.71 2.33 -14.17
N TYR A 36 -6.66 1.53 -15.23
CA TYR A 36 -7.11 0.14 -15.22
C TYR A 36 -6.33 -0.74 -14.24
N LYS A 37 -4.99 -0.65 -14.26
CA LYS A 37 -4.13 -1.43 -13.36
C LYS A 37 -4.21 -0.90 -11.93
N ARG A 38 -4.27 0.43 -11.76
CA ARG A 38 -4.41 1.09 -10.46
C ARG A 38 -5.69 0.68 -9.73
N ALA A 39 -6.81 0.54 -10.45
CA ALA A 39 -8.09 0.14 -9.85
C ALA A 39 -8.10 -1.31 -9.34
N ARG A 40 -7.22 -2.17 -9.87
CA ARG A 40 -7.17 -3.61 -9.57
C ARG A 40 -6.05 -4.01 -8.65
N ARG A 41 -5.08 -3.13 -8.42
CA ARG A 41 -3.93 -3.39 -7.57
C ARG A 41 -4.00 -2.61 -6.27
N GLY A 42 -3.50 -3.21 -5.20
CA GLY A 42 -3.50 -2.62 -3.88
C GLY A 42 -2.52 -3.31 -2.95
N ILE A 43 -2.26 -2.68 -1.81
CA ILE A 43 -1.48 -3.29 -0.74
C ILE A 43 -2.45 -3.99 0.21
N PHE A 44 -2.22 -5.28 0.41
CA PHE A 44 -3.01 -6.16 1.28
C PHE A 44 -2.17 -6.61 2.46
N GLN A 45 -2.77 -6.65 3.64
CA GLN A 45 -2.13 -7.18 4.85
C GLN A 45 -2.69 -8.57 5.16
N ASN A 46 -1.83 -9.59 5.14
CA ASN A 46 -2.22 -10.96 5.44
C ASN A 46 -2.55 -11.15 6.95
N LEU A 47 -2.91 -12.39 7.33
CA LEU A 47 -3.21 -12.74 8.74
C LEU A 47 -1.99 -12.65 9.66
N VAL A 48 -0.79 -12.82 9.12
CA VAL A 48 0.49 -12.77 9.85
C VAL A 48 0.95 -11.32 10.06
N GLY A 49 0.32 -10.37 9.37
CA GLY A 49 0.63 -8.94 9.43
C GLY A 49 1.51 -8.43 8.30
N ASP A 50 1.93 -9.28 7.36
CA ASP A 50 2.76 -8.90 6.22
C ASP A 50 1.95 -8.13 5.18
N LYS A 51 2.52 -7.01 4.72
CA LYS A 51 1.95 -6.19 3.65
C LYS A 51 2.51 -6.64 2.30
N LYS A 52 1.63 -7.01 1.36
CA LYS A 52 1.98 -7.47 0.01
C LYS A 52 1.17 -6.72 -1.04
N GLU A 53 1.78 -6.40 -2.17
CA GLU A 53 1.04 -5.92 -3.34
C GLU A 53 0.25 -7.09 -3.95
N ILE A 54 -1.05 -6.90 -4.18
CA ILE A 54 -1.95 -7.89 -4.76
C ILE A 54 -2.60 -7.34 -6.03
N ASP A 55 -2.90 -8.25 -6.96
CA ASP A 55 -3.86 -8.02 -8.04
C ASP A 55 -5.17 -8.69 -7.67
N VAL A 56 -6.26 -7.93 -7.60
CA VAL A 56 -7.60 -8.42 -7.23
C VAL A 56 -8.07 -9.55 -8.17
N THR A 57 -7.58 -9.59 -9.41
CA THR A 57 -7.93 -10.64 -10.37
C THR A 57 -7.19 -11.97 -10.14
N GLU A 58 -6.09 -11.95 -9.39
CA GLU A 58 -5.24 -13.12 -9.14
C GLU A 58 -5.39 -13.69 -7.73
N LEU A 59 -6.32 -13.13 -6.93
CA LEU A 59 -6.54 -13.53 -5.55
C LEU A 59 -7.03 -14.98 -5.44
N GLN A 60 -6.43 -15.72 -4.51
CA GLN A 60 -6.87 -17.07 -4.17
C GLN A 60 -8.12 -17.01 -3.28
N SER A 61 -8.92 -18.09 -3.27
CA SER A 61 -10.21 -18.12 -2.52
C SER A 61 -10.08 -17.79 -1.03
N GLN A 62 -8.95 -18.13 -0.41
CA GLN A 62 -8.67 -17.82 0.99
C GLN A 62 -8.43 -16.31 1.20
N GLU A 63 -7.66 -15.67 0.32
CA GLU A 63 -7.39 -14.23 0.37
C GLU A 63 -8.66 -13.43 0.08
N GLN A 64 -9.46 -13.88 -0.88
CA GLN A 64 -10.76 -13.28 -1.19
C GLN A 64 -11.69 -13.29 0.02
N ARG A 65 -11.79 -14.44 0.70
CA ARG A 65 -12.63 -14.58 1.89
C ARG A 65 -12.20 -13.63 3.01
N LEU A 66 -10.90 -13.52 3.26
CA LEU A 66 -10.36 -12.62 4.27
C LEU A 66 -10.62 -11.14 3.94
N ILE A 67 -10.51 -10.74 2.67
CA ILE A 67 -10.84 -9.38 2.23
C ILE A 67 -12.33 -9.09 2.46
N LEU A 68 -13.21 -10.03 2.12
CA LEU A 68 -14.65 -9.87 2.32
C LEU A 68 -15.01 -9.79 3.81
N GLU A 69 -14.43 -10.64 4.65
CA GLU A 69 -14.64 -10.61 6.11
C GLU A 69 -14.23 -9.23 6.68
N ARG A 70 -13.04 -8.72 6.32
CA ARG A 70 -12.61 -7.37 6.73
C ARG A 70 -13.50 -6.25 6.19
N LEU A 71 -13.99 -6.39 4.97
CA LEU A 71 -14.88 -5.40 4.37
C LEU A 71 -16.20 -5.31 5.16
N VAL A 72 -16.79 -6.46 5.49
CA VAL A 72 -18.02 -6.54 6.29
C VAL A 72 -17.76 -5.95 7.68
N ASP A 73 -16.68 -6.34 8.35
CA ASP A 73 -16.33 -5.79 9.66
C ASP A 73 -16.19 -4.27 9.63
N VAL A 74 -15.53 -3.71 8.60
CA VAL A 74 -15.36 -2.24 8.48
C VAL A 74 -16.70 -1.53 8.26
N VAL A 75 -17.59 -2.12 7.45
CA VAL A 75 -18.91 -1.54 7.17
C VAL A 75 -19.83 -1.61 8.38
N ASP A 76 -19.76 -2.68 9.17
CA ASP A 76 -20.58 -2.85 10.37
C ASP A 76 -20.12 -1.95 11.53
N ASN A 77 -18.81 -1.70 11.65
CA ASN A 77 -18.26 -0.89 12.73
C ASN A 77 -18.22 0.63 12.41
N ASP A 78 -17.88 1.01 11.17
CA ASP A 78 -17.68 2.42 10.78
C ASP A 78 -17.89 2.64 9.26
N PRO A 79 -19.16 2.65 8.81
CA PRO A 79 -19.50 2.78 7.39
C PRO A 79 -19.15 4.15 6.82
N GLU A 80 -19.26 5.22 7.62
CA GLU A 80 -18.95 6.59 7.17
C GLU A 80 -17.48 6.72 6.77
N ARG A 81 -16.57 6.21 7.61
CA ARG A 81 -15.13 6.24 7.31
C ARG A 81 -14.78 5.38 6.11
N PHE A 82 -15.48 4.27 5.89
CA PHE A 82 -15.31 3.47 4.69
C PHE A 82 -15.64 4.27 3.41
N PHE A 83 -16.85 4.83 3.33
CA PHE A 83 -17.28 5.57 2.14
C PHE A 83 -16.46 6.85 1.92
N HIS A 84 -16.04 7.52 3.00
CA HIS A 84 -15.13 8.66 2.90
C HIS A 84 -13.80 8.26 2.25
N ARG A 85 -13.15 7.19 2.73
CA ARG A 85 -11.90 6.69 2.13
C ARG A 85 -12.08 6.27 0.68
N MET A 86 -13.18 5.60 0.34
CA MET A 86 -13.49 5.21 -1.03
C MET A 86 -13.61 6.44 -1.94
N ARG A 87 -14.30 7.49 -1.50
CA ARG A 87 -14.45 8.73 -2.28
C ARG A 87 -13.11 9.43 -2.51
N THR A 88 -12.28 9.56 -1.47
CA THR A 88 -10.95 10.17 -1.59
C THR A 88 -10.06 9.48 -2.63
N ARG A 89 -10.24 8.18 -2.86
CA ARG A 89 -9.49 7.44 -3.90
C ARG A 89 -9.94 7.74 -5.34
N PHE A 90 -11.16 8.23 -5.54
CA PHE A 90 -11.69 8.59 -6.85
C PHE A 90 -11.54 10.08 -7.18
N ASP A 91 -11.45 10.93 -6.15
CA ASP A 91 -11.30 12.38 -6.30
C ASP A 91 -9.83 12.82 -6.52
N ALA A 92 -8.87 11.90 -6.41
CA ALA A 92 -7.42 12.11 -6.63
C ALA A 92 -6.95 11.61 -8.01
#